data_AF-A0A660KQM7-F1
#
_entry.id   AF-A0A660KQM7-F1
#
_cell.length_a   1.000
_cell.length_b   1.000
_cell.length_c   1.000
_cell.angle_alpha   90.00
_cell.angle_beta   90.00
_cell.angle_gamma   90.00
#
_symmetry.space_group_name_H-M   'P 1'
#
loop_
_entity.id
_entity.type
_entity.pdbx_description
1 polymer ?
#
loop_
_entity_poly.entity_id
_entity_poly.type
_entity_poly.pdbx_seq_one_letter_code
_entity_poly.pdbx_strand_id
1 'polypeptide(L)'
;MDKEKNACKSHCLVLTFPSQGHINPMLEFSKRLQNKGVKVTLVTTYFISKTIHKEATSIALETISDGYDDGGRAQAESIKAYLERFQQVGSQTLAELLEKLSTSGCPIDCVVYDAFLPWALDVAKKFALVGAAFFTQSCAVGNIYYHVHKGVLKVPLLETEILLPGSPPLGAPDMPSFIYQFGISYPAFFDMVVSQFSNIDKADWVLCNTFYELEQEVVDWMAKIWRLRTIGPTIPSMFLDKRLEDDKNYGFSIFKPNTDACMKWLNDQPKGSVVYVSFGSVAALDVEQMEEIAWGLRMSNKCFLWVLFLHPV
;
A
#
# COMPACT_ATOMS: atom_id res chain seq x y z
N MET A 1 3.26 37.75 -30.18
CA MET A 1 2.99 37.56 -28.74
C MET A 1 2.72 36.09 -28.55
N ASP A 2 3.80 35.35 -28.37
CA ASP A 2 3.79 33.91 -28.20
C ASP A 2 3.07 33.54 -26.91
N LYS A 3 2.02 32.72 -27.05
CA LYS A 3 1.45 32.00 -25.91
C LYS A 3 2.53 31.07 -25.40
N GLU A 4 3.11 31.39 -24.26
CA GLU A 4 3.88 30.43 -23.46
C GLU A 4 3.05 29.16 -23.36
N LYS A 5 3.51 28.09 -24.03
CA LYS A 5 3.06 26.73 -23.74
C LYS A 5 3.30 26.56 -22.25
N ASN A 6 2.24 26.42 -21.44
CA ASN A 6 2.36 26.01 -20.05
C ASN A 6 3.19 24.73 -20.00
N ALA A 7 4.49 24.88 -19.76
CA ALA A 7 5.41 23.76 -19.66
C ALA A 7 5.06 23.02 -18.37
N CYS A 8 4.70 21.76 -18.52
CA CYS A 8 4.46 20.85 -17.42
C CYS A 8 5.73 20.80 -16.55
N LYS A 9 5.67 21.29 -15.30
CA LYS A 9 6.85 21.46 -14.44
C LYS A 9 7.54 20.14 -14.08
N SER A 10 6.76 19.08 -13.90
CA SER A 10 7.24 17.72 -13.63
C SER A 10 6.07 16.73 -13.73
N HIS A 11 6.35 15.49 -14.13
CA HIS A 11 5.37 14.42 -14.25
C HIS A 11 5.80 13.17 -13.48
N CYS A 12 4.99 12.79 -12.49
CA CYS A 12 5.16 11.59 -11.70
C CYS A 12 4.20 10.50 -12.18
N LEU A 13 4.73 9.32 -12.49
CA LEU A 13 3.94 8.10 -12.58
C LEU A 13 3.87 7.45 -11.19
N VAL A 14 2.69 7.04 -10.75
CA VAL A 14 2.48 6.42 -9.44
C VAL A 14 1.89 5.03 -9.65
N LEU A 15 2.70 3.98 -9.49
CA LEU A 15 2.29 2.59 -9.71
C LEU A 15 1.88 1.91 -8.41
N THR A 16 0.62 1.51 -8.31
CA THR A 16 0.04 0.89 -7.12
C THR A 16 0.12 -0.64 -7.15
N PHE A 17 0.33 -1.27 -5.99
CA PHE A 17 -0.01 -2.68 -5.83
C PHE A 17 -1.54 -2.86 -5.87
N PRO A 18 -2.09 -3.88 -6.56
CA PRO A 18 -3.54 -4.02 -6.83
C PRO A 18 -4.35 -4.50 -5.61
N SER A 19 -4.27 -3.73 -4.52
CA SER A 19 -5.03 -3.92 -3.29
C SER A 19 -5.46 -2.56 -2.74
N GLN A 20 -6.70 -2.44 -2.26
CA GLN A 20 -7.27 -1.15 -1.83
C GLN A 20 -6.42 -0.45 -0.75
N GLY A 21 -5.86 -1.22 0.19
CA GLY A 21 -4.98 -0.71 1.24
C GLY A 21 -3.67 -0.11 0.73
N HIS A 22 -3.32 -0.34 -0.54
CA HIS A 22 -2.14 0.23 -1.19
C HIS A 22 -2.53 1.35 -2.16
N ILE A 23 -3.59 1.13 -2.93
CA ILE A 23 -4.06 2.09 -3.93
C ILE A 23 -4.47 3.42 -3.28
N ASN A 24 -5.28 3.39 -2.21
CA ASN A 24 -5.82 4.62 -1.62
C ASN A 24 -4.72 5.50 -1.00
N PRO A 25 -3.78 4.99 -0.18
CA PRO A 25 -2.62 5.76 0.26
C PRO A 25 -1.86 6.47 -0.86
N MET A 26 -1.60 5.76 -1.96
CA MET A 26 -0.86 6.31 -3.10
C MET A 26 -1.70 7.32 -3.90
N LEU A 27 -3.02 7.15 -3.97
CA LEU A 27 -3.94 8.14 -4.52
C LEU A 27 -3.94 9.44 -3.68
N GLU A 28 -4.00 9.34 -2.35
CA GLU A 28 -3.98 10.52 -1.48
C GLU A 28 -2.63 11.26 -1.56
N PHE A 29 -1.54 10.52 -1.64
CA PHE A 29 -0.23 11.09 -1.95
C PHE A 29 -0.22 11.80 -3.32
N SER A 30 -0.83 11.19 -4.35
CA SER A 30 -0.94 11.75 -5.70
C SER A 30 -1.71 13.07 -5.72
N LYS A 31 -2.82 13.16 -4.98
CA LYS A 31 -3.59 14.42 -4.83
C LYS A 31 -2.73 15.53 -4.23
N ARG A 32 -1.92 15.21 -3.21
CA ARG A 32 -1.00 16.19 -2.58
C ARG A 32 0.10 16.65 -3.53
N LEU A 33 0.64 15.76 -4.36
CA LEU A 33 1.59 16.13 -5.43
C LEU A 33 0.94 17.03 -6.48
N GLN A 34 -0.27 16.68 -6.93
CA GLN A 34 -1.01 17.49 -7.90
C GLN A 34 -1.28 18.91 -7.40
N ASN A 35 -1.67 19.06 -6.13
CA ASN A 35 -1.87 20.38 -5.52
C ASN A 35 -0.57 21.21 -5.42
N LYS A 36 0.60 20.56 -5.45
CA LYS A 36 1.92 21.22 -5.53
C LYS A 36 2.36 21.54 -6.96
N GLY A 37 1.50 21.29 -7.96
CA GLY A 37 1.77 21.58 -9.37
C GLY A 37 2.49 20.47 -10.13
N VAL A 38 2.59 19.26 -9.57
CA VAL A 38 3.15 18.09 -10.24
C VAL A 38 2.04 17.42 -11.06
N LYS A 39 2.28 17.13 -12.34
CA LYS A 39 1.37 16.27 -13.11
C LYS A 39 1.50 14.85 -12.57
N VAL A 40 0.39 14.19 -12.26
CA VAL A 40 0.41 12.81 -11.76
C VAL A 40 -0.44 11.91 -12.65
N THR A 41 0.14 10.78 -13.03
CA THR A 41 -0.57 9.64 -13.63
C THR A 41 -0.52 8.49 -12.64
N LEU A 42 -1.68 8.13 -12.09
CA LEU A 42 -1.84 6.95 -11.26
C LEU A 42 -1.99 5.73 -12.17
N VAL A 43 -1.30 4.64 -11.85
CA VAL A 43 -1.29 3.41 -12.62
C VAL A 43 -1.72 2.27 -11.73
N THR A 44 -2.72 1.52 -12.19
CA THR A 44 -3.21 0.29 -11.56
C THR A 44 -3.38 -0.82 -12.60
N THR A 45 -3.88 -1.99 -12.20
CA THR A 45 -4.08 -3.10 -13.15
C THR A 45 -5.41 -2.96 -13.89
N TYR A 46 -5.52 -3.57 -15.08
CA TYR A 46 -6.77 -3.57 -15.84
C TYR A 46 -7.96 -4.08 -15.01
N PHE A 47 -7.79 -5.20 -14.31
CA PHE A 47 -8.84 -5.78 -13.46
C PHE A 47 -9.31 -4.77 -12.40
N ILE A 48 -8.39 -4.16 -11.65
CA ILE A 48 -8.74 -3.16 -10.64
C ILE A 48 -9.48 -1.98 -11.28
N SER A 49 -9.03 -1.49 -12.42
CA SER A 49 -9.65 -0.34 -13.09
C SER A 49 -11.10 -0.55 -13.53
N LYS A 50 -11.49 -1.82 -13.80
CA LYS A 50 -12.85 -2.25 -14.13
C LYS A 50 -13.71 -2.43 -12.88
N THR A 51 -13.12 -2.89 -11.77
CA THR A 51 -13.84 -3.25 -10.54
C THR A 51 -14.03 -2.08 -9.58
N ILE A 52 -13.11 -1.11 -9.55
CA ILE A 52 -13.21 0.01 -8.60
C ILE A 52 -14.41 0.91 -8.89
N HIS A 53 -15.17 1.20 -7.84
CA HIS A 53 -16.09 2.32 -7.84
C HIS A 53 -15.27 3.61 -7.75
N LYS A 54 -15.18 4.33 -8.88
CA LYS A 54 -14.44 5.59 -8.99
C LYS A 54 -15.34 6.73 -8.55
N GLU A 55 -14.94 7.44 -7.51
CA GLU A 55 -15.41 8.81 -7.33
C GLU A 55 -14.62 9.77 -8.24
N ALA A 56 -15.17 10.96 -8.48
CA ALA A 56 -14.54 11.95 -9.33
C ALA A 56 -13.16 12.32 -8.76
N THR A 57 -12.10 12.05 -9.52
CA THR A 57 -10.74 12.49 -9.22
C THR A 57 -10.15 13.17 -10.44
N SER A 58 -9.39 14.24 -10.21
CA SER A 58 -8.63 14.96 -11.24
C SER A 58 -7.31 14.26 -11.60
N ILE A 59 -6.98 13.15 -10.93
CA ILE A 59 -5.77 12.37 -11.20
C ILE A 59 -6.01 11.50 -12.44
N ALA A 60 -5.12 11.60 -13.43
CA ALA A 60 -5.17 10.74 -14.60
C ALA A 60 -4.92 9.29 -14.20
N LEU A 61 -5.74 8.37 -14.72
CA LEU A 61 -5.63 6.94 -14.46
C LEU A 61 -5.22 6.23 -15.76
N GLU A 62 -4.09 5.55 -15.72
CA GLU A 62 -3.66 4.60 -16.75
C GLU A 62 -3.60 3.19 -16.17
N THR A 63 -3.45 2.20 -17.03
CA THR A 63 -3.51 0.79 -16.64
C THR A 63 -2.36 0.00 -17.24
N ILE A 64 -1.88 -0.98 -16.49
CA ILE A 64 -0.99 -2.05 -16.97
C ILE A 64 -1.66 -3.41 -16.80
N SER A 65 -1.11 -4.42 -17.46
CA SER A 65 -1.58 -5.80 -17.29
C SER A 65 -0.85 -6.47 -16.14
N ASP A 66 -1.58 -7.22 -15.31
CA ASP A 66 -1.00 -8.15 -14.35
C ASP A 66 -0.93 -9.59 -14.88
N GLY A 67 -1.30 -9.79 -16.15
CA GLY A 67 -1.40 -11.08 -16.80
C GLY A 67 -2.68 -11.85 -16.46
N TYR A 68 -3.56 -11.28 -15.65
CA TYR A 68 -4.85 -11.82 -15.22
C TYR A 68 -5.96 -10.76 -15.31
N ASP A 69 -6.07 -10.10 -16.46
CA ASP A 69 -6.86 -8.86 -16.63
C ASP A 69 -8.39 -9.02 -16.49
N ASP A 70 -8.89 -10.26 -16.41
CA ASP A 70 -10.31 -10.58 -16.28
C ASP A 70 -10.72 -10.93 -14.85
N GLY A 71 -9.89 -11.65 -14.09
CA GLY A 71 -10.20 -12.08 -12.72
C GLY A 71 -9.21 -11.61 -11.64
N GLY A 72 -8.18 -10.86 -12.04
CA GLY A 72 -7.09 -10.42 -11.16
C GLY A 72 -6.44 -11.59 -10.42
N ARG A 73 -6.05 -11.35 -9.17
CA ARG A 73 -5.42 -12.37 -8.30
C ARG A 73 -6.22 -13.68 -8.19
N ALA A 74 -7.55 -13.63 -8.23
CA ALA A 74 -8.39 -14.82 -8.07
C ALA A 74 -8.34 -15.77 -9.28
N GLN A 75 -7.87 -15.31 -10.44
CA GLN A 75 -7.69 -16.13 -11.64
C GLN A 75 -6.39 -16.97 -11.60
N ALA A 76 -5.44 -16.61 -10.74
CA ALA A 76 -4.17 -17.30 -10.64
C ALA A 76 -4.29 -18.60 -9.81
N GLU A 77 -3.49 -19.60 -10.18
CA GLU A 77 -3.45 -20.90 -9.47
C GLU A 77 -2.92 -20.77 -8.03
N SER A 78 -2.11 -19.74 -7.76
CA SER A 78 -1.59 -19.43 -6.44
C SER A 78 -1.14 -17.97 -6.35
N ILE A 79 -0.93 -17.47 -5.13
CA ILE A 79 -0.35 -16.14 -4.91
C ILE A 79 1.04 -16.04 -5.55
N LYS A 80 1.84 -17.10 -5.47
CA LYS A 80 3.17 -17.14 -6.09
C LYS A 80 3.07 -16.98 -7.62
N ALA A 81 2.22 -17.79 -8.26
CA ALA A 81 1.99 -17.70 -9.70
C ALA A 81 1.47 -16.31 -10.12
N TYR A 82 0.60 -15.70 -9.32
CA TYR A 82 0.14 -14.33 -9.54
C TYR A 82 1.30 -13.33 -9.54
N LEU A 83 2.14 -13.34 -8.49
CA LEU A 83 3.24 -12.39 -8.35
C LEU A 83 4.31 -12.57 -9.43
N GLU A 84 4.67 -13.81 -9.78
CA GLU A 84 5.62 -14.10 -10.86
C GLU A 84 5.10 -13.63 -12.22
N ARG A 85 3.82 -13.92 -12.51
CA ARG A 85 3.18 -13.48 -13.75
C ARG A 85 3.05 -11.95 -13.82
N PHE A 86 2.68 -11.32 -12.71
CA PHE A 86 2.58 -9.87 -12.63
C PHE A 86 3.95 -9.22 -12.81
N GLN A 87 5.02 -9.77 -12.21
CA GLN A 87 6.36 -9.28 -12.50
C GLN A 87 6.70 -9.39 -13.99
N GLN A 88 6.42 -10.53 -14.63
CA GLN A 88 6.73 -10.75 -16.05
C GLN A 88 5.96 -9.79 -16.97
N VAL A 89 4.62 -9.78 -16.86
CA VAL A 89 3.73 -9.03 -17.76
C VAL A 89 3.66 -7.56 -17.36
N GLY A 90 3.62 -7.27 -16.06
CA GLY A 90 3.60 -5.91 -15.52
C GLY A 90 4.87 -5.14 -15.86
N SER A 91 6.05 -5.78 -15.81
CA SER A 91 7.29 -5.11 -16.23
C SER A 91 7.26 -4.73 -17.71
N GLN A 92 6.75 -5.61 -18.57
CA GLN A 92 6.64 -5.35 -20.01
C GLN A 92 5.63 -4.21 -20.27
N THR A 93 4.42 -4.32 -19.75
CA THR A 93 3.36 -3.35 -20.02
C THR A 93 3.60 -2.00 -19.34
N LEU A 94 4.34 -1.96 -18.22
CA LEU A 94 4.83 -0.70 -17.65
C LEU A 94 5.84 -0.01 -18.58
N ALA A 95 6.78 -0.77 -19.18
CA ALA A 95 7.73 -0.20 -20.13
C ALA A 95 7.02 0.37 -21.37
N GLU A 96 6.06 -0.37 -21.93
CA GLU A 96 5.22 0.09 -23.04
C GLU A 96 4.43 1.36 -22.68
N LEU A 97 3.91 1.45 -21.45
CA LEU A 97 3.23 2.64 -20.96
C LEU A 97 4.18 3.84 -20.83
N LEU A 98 5.39 3.64 -20.31
CA LEU A 98 6.41 4.68 -20.22
C LEU A 98 6.81 5.20 -21.60
N GLU A 99 6.99 4.31 -22.59
CA GLU A 99 7.25 4.69 -23.98
C GLU A 99 6.09 5.52 -24.55
N LYS A 100 4.84 5.05 -24.41
CA LYS A 100 3.64 5.78 -24.82
C LYS A 100 3.61 7.18 -24.22
N LEU A 101 3.84 7.31 -22.91
CA LEU A 101 3.77 8.59 -22.20
C LEU A 101 4.97 9.51 -22.49
N SER A 102 6.13 8.96 -22.86
CA SER A 102 7.32 9.75 -23.24
C SER A 102 7.09 10.60 -24.49
N THR A 103 6.23 10.14 -25.39
CA THR A 103 5.84 10.88 -26.60
C THR A 103 4.81 11.97 -26.35
N SER A 104 4.24 12.03 -25.13
CA SER A 104 3.29 13.07 -24.75
C SER A 104 4.00 14.41 -24.52
N GLY A 105 3.29 15.52 -24.63
CA GLY A 105 3.84 16.87 -24.40
C GLY A 105 4.33 17.15 -22.96
N CYS A 106 4.29 16.15 -22.07
CA CYS A 106 4.89 16.19 -20.75
C CYS A 106 5.48 14.80 -20.40
N PRO A 107 6.78 14.58 -20.66
CA PRO A 107 7.44 13.30 -20.40
C PRO A 107 7.45 12.97 -18.90
N ILE A 108 7.59 11.69 -18.56
CA ILE A 108 7.70 11.22 -17.18
C ILE A 108 9.09 11.58 -16.65
N ASP A 109 9.17 12.15 -15.45
CA ASP A 109 10.43 12.47 -14.75
C ASP A 109 10.73 11.46 -13.63
N CYS A 110 9.69 10.91 -13.02
CA CYS A 110 9.82 9.97 -11.92
C CYS A 110 8.72 8.90 -11.86
N VAL A 111 9.07 7.77 -11.28
CA VAL A 111 8.17 6.65 -10.97
C VAL A 111 8.20 6.44 -9.46
N VAL A 112 7.06 6.70 -8.82
CA VAL A 112 6.78 6.26 -7.44
C VAL A 112 6.08 4.92 -7.54
N TYR A 113 6.63 3.88 -6.95
CA TYR A 113 6.08 2.52 -7.05
C TYR A 113 5.86 1.94 -5.67
N ASP A 114 4.83 1.11 -5.53
CA ASP A 114 4.60 0.36 -4.31
C ASP A 114 5.78 -0.58 -4.04
N ALA A 115 6.30 -0.59 -2.80
CA ALA A 115 7.48 -1.37 -2.44
C ALA A 115 7.32 -2.88 -2.70
N PHE A 116 6.08 -3.41 -2.76
CA PHE A 116 5.83 -4.81 -3.13
C PHE A 116 6.14 -5.14 -4.59
N LEU A 117 6.44 -4.13 -5.43
CA LEU A 117 6.76 -4.26 -6.84
C LEU A 117 8.21 -3.84 -7.13
N PRO A 118 9.24 -4.50 -6.55
CA PRO A 118 10.64 -4.08 -6.72
C PRO A 118 11.07 -4.06 -8.20
N TRP A 119 10.47 -4.88 -9.06
CA TRP A 119 10.70 -4.88 -10.51
C TRP A 119 10.36 -3.55 -11.19
N ALA A 120 9.47 -2.73 -10.63
CA ALA A 120 9.11 -1.43 -11.18
C ALA A 120 10.28 -0.45 -11.13
N LEU A 121 11.15 -0.56 -10.12
CA LEU A 121 12.38 0.22 -10.04
C LEU A 121 13.32 -0.12 -11.20
N ASP A 122 13.51 -1.41 -11.47
CA ASP A 122 14.40 -1.84 -12.56
C ASP A 122 13.88 -1.36 -13.93
N VAL A 123 12.56 -1.33 -14.13
CA VAL A 123 11.95 -0.70 -15.31
C VAL A 123 12.24 0.80 -15.33
N ALA A 124 11.95 1.54 -14.26
CA ALA A 124 12.18 2.99 -14.21
C ALA A 124 13.65 3.37 -14.51
N LYS A 125 14.61 2.60 -14.00
CA LYS A 125 16.04 2.83 -14.24
C LYS A 125 16.47 2.58 -15.69
N LYS A 126 15.83 1.66 -16.42
CA LYS A 126 16.07 1.49 -17.87
C LYS A 126 15.71 2.73 -18.68
N PHE A 127 14.73 3.50 -18.20
CA PHE A 127 14.31 4.77 -18.79
C PHE A 127 15.04 5.99 -18.18
N ALA A 128 16.07 5.76 -17.35
CA ALA A 128 16.82 6.80 -16.63
C ALA A 128 15.94 7.73 -15.77
N LEU A 129 14.82 7.21 -15.25
CA LEU A 129 13.88 7.94 -14.41
C LEU A 129 14.29 7.90 -12.93
N VAL A 130 13.88 8.93 -12.19
CA VAL A 130 13.95 8.90 -10.72
C VAL A 130 12.96 7.85 -10.20
N GLY A 131 13.45 6.89 -9.42
CA GLY A 131 12.64 5.82 -8.83
C GLY A 131 12.49 6.00 -7.33
N ALA A 132 11.25 6.02 -6.83
CA ALA A 132 10.95 6.17 -5.41
C ALA A 132 10.09 5.01 -4.91
N ALA A 133 10.58 4.28 -3.91
CA ALA A 133 9.83 3.21 -3.26
C ALA A 133 8.80 3.80 -2.30
N PHE A 134 7.54 3.39 -2.39
CA PHE A 134 6.47 3.78 -1.50
C PHE A 134 6.11 2.62 -0.57
N PHE A 135 6.38 2.79 0.72
CA PHE A 135 6.03 1.83 1.76
C PHE A 135 4.68 2.20 2.36
N THR A 136 3.70 1.31 2.21
CA THR A 136 2.40 1.38 2.88
C THR A 136 2.43 0.76 4.27
N GLN A 137 3.44 -0.08 4.55
CA GLN A 137 3.70 -0.68 5.86
C GLN A 137 4.41 0.32 6.79
N SER A 138 4.32 0.08 8.10
CA SER A 138 5.08 0.84 9.10
C SER A 138 6.58 0.66 8.92
N CYS A 139 7.36 1.64 9.33
CA CYS A 139 8.82 1.57 9.30
C CYS A 139 9.34 0.43 10.19
N ALA A 140 8.73 0.21 11.37
CA ALA A 140 9.09 -0.87 12.27
C ALA A 140 8.98 -2.26 11.61
N VAL A 141 7.90 -2.53 10.89
CA VAL A 141 7.70 -3.80 10.18
C VAL A 141 8.66 -3.92 8.99
N GLY A 142 8.86 -2.83 8.24
CA GLY A 142 9.84 -2.77 7.16
C GLY A 142 11.26 -3.08 7.65
N ASN A 143 11.66 -2.55 8.81
CA ASN A 143 12.96 -2.81 9.43
C ASN A 143 13.18 -4.30 9.74
N ILE A 144 12.16 -4.97 10.31
CA ILE A 144 12.20 -6.41 10.57
C ILE A 144 12.45 -7.19 9.27
N TYR A 145 11.64 -6.94 8.23
CA TYR A 145 11.79 -7.63 6.95
C TYR A 145 13.12 -7.31 6.25
N TYR A 146 13.64 -6.10 6.40
CA TYR A 146 14.97 -5.74 5.90
C TYR A 146 16.07 -6.57 6.57
N HIS A 147 16.01 -6.75 7.89
CA HIS A 147 17.00 -7.57 8.60
C HIS A 147 16.90 -9.06 8.27
N VAL A 148 15.69 -9.55 7.95
CA VAL A 148 15.51 -10.89 7.37
C VAL A 148 16.16 -10.95 5.98
N HIS A 149 15.90 -9.97 5.13
CA HIS A 149 16.49 -9.90 3.78
C HIS A 149 18.03 -9.88 3.81
N LYS A 150 18.65 -9.12 4.73
CA LYS A 150 20.11 -9.07 4.89
C LYS A 150 20.69 -10.30 5.60
N GLY A 151 19.85 -11.25 6.05
CA GLY A 151 20.28 -12.45 6.77
C GLY A 151 20.78 -12.20 8.19
N VAL A 152 20.53 -11.00 8.74
CA VAL A 152 20.86 -10.63 10.12
C VAL A 152 19.85 -11.27 11.07
N LEU A 153 18.56 -11.13 10.78
CA LEU A 153 17.50 -11.86 11.47
C LEU A 153 17.26 -13.19 10.75
N LYS A 154 17.57 -14.30 11.41
CA LYS A 154 17.40 -15.64 10.84
C LYS A 154 16.00 -16.18 11.13
N VAL A 155 15.41 -16.81 10.11
CA VAL A 155 14.16 -17.56 10.24
C VAL A 155 14.42 -19.06 9.99
N PRO A 156 13.78 -19.99 10.73
CA PRO A 156 12.86 -19.74 11.84
C PRO A 156 13.58 -19.11 13.05
N LEU A 157 12.83 -18.37 13.86
CA LEU A 157 13.37 -17.68 15.03
C LEU A 157 13.83 -18.71 16.07
N LEU A 158 15.06 -18.58 16.54
CA LEU A 158 15.64 -19.44 17.59
C LEU A 158 15.83 -18.70 18.92
N GLU A 159 15.85 -17.36 18.86
CA GLU A 159 16.12 -16.49 20.00
C GLU A 159 14.82 -16.06 20.67
N THR A 160 14.85 -15.94 22.00
CA THR A 160 13.70 -15.48 22.79
C THR A 160 13.57 -13.97 22.81
N GLU A 161 14.70 -13.26 22.68
CA GLU A 161 14.79 -11.82 22.58
C GLU A 161 15.50 -11.47 21.27
N ILE A 162 14.89 -10.57 20.51
CA ILE A 162 15.34 -10.14 19.18
C ILE A 162 15.69 -8.65 19.28
N LEU A 163 16.96 -8.34 19.04
CA LEU A 163 17.49 -6.98 19.08
C LEU A 163 17.75 -6.49 17.66
N LEU A 164 16.93 -5.56 17.19
CA LEU A 164 17.11 -4.91 15.90
C LEU A 164 17.46 -3.43 16.08
N PRO A 165 18.42 -2.90 15.32
CA PRO A 165 18.71 -1.47 15.30
C PRO A 165 17.47 -0.62 15.05
N GLY A 166 17.27 0.42 15.87
CA GLY A 166 16.12 1.31 15.74
C GLY A 166 14.80 0.74 16.27
N SER A 167 14.83 -0.43 16.92
CA SER A 167 13.67 -1.06 17.55
C SER A 167 13.94 -1.34 19.03
N PRO A 168 12.90 -1.38 19.90
CA PRO A 168 13.05 -1.92 21.25
C PRO A 168 13.38 -3.42 21.21
N PRO A 169 13.77 -4.03 22.33
CA PRO A 169 13.81 -5.49 22.44
C PRO A 169 12.44 -6.09 22.12
N LEU A 170 12.41 -7.07 21.23
CA LEU A 170 11.19 -7.74 20.78
C LEU A 170 11.23 -9.23 21.11
N GLY A 171 10.09 -9.82 21.42
CA GLY A 171 9.93 -11.26 21.49
C GLY A 171 9.56 -11.86 20.13
N ALA A 172 9.67 -13.19 20.01
CA ALA A 172 9.17 -13.90 18.84
C ALA A 172 7.67 -13.60 18.52
N PRO A 173 6.75 -13.50 19.50
CA PRO A 173 5.35 -13.16 19.23
C PRO A 173 5.10 -11.73 18.75
N ASP A 174 6.06 -10.80 18.95
CA ASP A 174 5.96 -9.42 18.46
C ASP A 174 6.33 -9.32 16.97
N MET A 175 6.88 -10.40 16.38
CA MET A 175 7.25 -10.44 14.98
C MET A 175 6.02 -10.60 14.07
N PRO A 176 6.07 -10.08 12.82
CA PRO A 176 5.03 -10.35 11.84
C PRO A 176 4.80 -11.86 11.66
N SER A 177 3.56 -12.26 11.38
CA SER A 177 3.17 -13.67 11.27
C SER A 177 4.01 -14.46 10.26
N PHE A 178 4.43 -13.81 9.16
CA PHE A 178 5.31 -14.41 8.15
C PHE A 178 6.71 -14.78 8.69
N ILE A 179 7.15 -14.16 9.79
CA ILE A 179 8.42 -14.42 10.48
C ILE A 179 8.19 -15.36 11.66
N TYR A 180 7.22 -15.05 12.52
CA TYR A 180 6.93 -15.84 13.72
C TYR A 180 6.47 -17.25 13.39
N GLN A 181 5.62 -17.41 12.37
CA GLN A 181 5.09 -18.68 11.89
C GLN A 181 5.75 -19.08 10.56
N PHE A 182 7.07 -18.85 10.45
CA PHE A 182 7.82 -19.12 9.24
C PHE A 182 7.64 -20.58 8.77
N GLY A 183 7.38 -20.76 7.47
CA GLY A 183 7.14 -22.06 6.85
C GLY A 183 5.75 -22.65 7.08
N ILE A 184 4.95 -22.09 8.00
CA ILE A 184 3.57 -22.50 8.26
C ILE A 184 2.59 -21.58 7.53
N SER A 185 2.85 -20.27 7.51
CA SER A 185 1.94 -19.28 6.94
C SER A 185 2.45 -18.65 5.63
N TYR A 186 1.58 -18.65 4.61
CA TYR A 186 1.65 -17.89 3.36
C TYR A 186 3.06 -17.60 2.77
N PRO A 187 3.79 -18.62 2.27
CA PRO A 187 5.18 -18.47 1.81
C PRO A 187 5.34 -17.41 0.71
N ALA A 188 4.36 -17.28 -0.19
CA ALA A 188 4.40 -16.26 -1.24
C ALA A 188 4.33 -14.82 -0.69
N PHE A 189 3.59 -14.59 0.41
CA PHE A 189 3.56 -13.27 1.05
C PHE A 189 4.85 -12.99 1.80
N PHE A 190 5.46 -14.00 2.44
CA PHE A 190 6.80 -13.88 3.02
C PHE A 190 7.82 -13.45 1.95
N ASP A 191 7.88 -14.17 0.82
CA ASP A 191 8.80 -13.86 -0.27
C ASP A 191 8.57 -12.43 -0.80
N MET A 192 7.31 -12.02 -0.95
CA MET A 192 6.95 -10.67 -1.39
C MET A 192 7.45 -9.58 -0.43
N VAL A 193 7.16 -9.68 0.88
CA VAL A 193 7.54 -8.62 1.84
C VAL A 193 9.03 -8.58 2.14
N VAL A 194 9.76 -9.67 1.92
CA VAL A 194 11.23 -9.69 2.02
C VAL A 194 11.86 -9.17 0.71
N SER A 195 11.28 -9.51 -0.45
CA SER A 195 11.80 -9.11 -1.76
C SER A 195 11.70 -7.61 -2.05
N GLN A 196 10.87 -6.85 -1.32
CA GLN A 196 10.81 -5.39 -1.44
C GLN A 196 12.17 -4.70 -1.19
N PHE A 197 13.11 -5.37 -0.50
CA PHE A 197 14.47 -4.87 -0.25
C PHE A 197 15.53 -5.35 -1.26
N SER A 198 15.14 -6.18 -2.24
CA SER A 198 16.08 -6.81 -3.19
C SER A 198 16.89 -5.81 -4.04
N ASN A 199 16.30 -4.66 -4.35
CA ASN A 199 16.96 -3.59 -5.11
C ASN A 199 16.74 -2.19 -4.51
N ILE A 200 16.27 -2.11 -3.25
CA ILE A 200 15.94 -0.85 -2.57
C ILE A 200 17.12 0.12 -2.49
N ASP A 201 18.35 -0.41 -2.39
CA ASP A 201 19.58 0.38 -2.33
C ASP A 201 19.83 1.17 -3.64
N LYS A 202 19.11 0.86 -4.73
CA LYS A 202 19.13 1.59 -6.01
C LYS A 202 18.03 2.67 -6.11
N ALA A 203 17.07 2.72 -5.18
CA ALA A 203 16.01 3.71 -5.19
C ALA A 203 16.58 5.09 -4.85
N ASP A 204 16.11 6.13 -5.54
CA ASP A 204 16.56 7.51 -5.28
C ASP A 204 15.93 8.08 -4.01
N TRP A 205 14.74 7.58 -3.66
CA TRP A 205 13.99 7.94 -2.46
C TRP A 205 13.24 6.73 -1.89
N VAL A 206 13.12 6.71 -0.57
CA VAL A 206 12.24 5.80 0.17
C VAL A 206 11.18 6.65 0.87
N LEU A 207 9.93 6.46 0.49
CA LEU A 207 8.79 7.21 0.99
C LEU A 207 7.97 6.29 1.90
N CYS A 208 7.89 6.60 3.18
CA CYS A 208 7.16 5.79 4.15
C CYS A 208 5.86 6.48 4.54
N ASN A 209 4.73 5.76 4.41
CA ASN A 209 3.42 6.21 4.85
C ASN A 209 3.29 6.12 6.38
N THR A 210 4.09 6.94 7.06
CA THR A 210 4.10 7.16 8.51
C THR A 210 4.47 8.62 8.77
N PHE A 211 4.43 9.07 10.01
CA PHE A 211 4.94 10.37 10.43
C PHE A 211 6.04 10.19 11.47
N TYR A 212 7.00 11.12 11.47
CA TYR A 212 8.26 10.97 12.19
C TYR A 212 8.06 10.71 13.69
N GLU A 213 7.17 11.47 14.32
CA GLU A 213 6.92 11.40 15.76
C GLU A 213 6.31 10.05 16.21
N LEU A 214 5.76 9.24 15.29
CA LEU A 214 5.23 7.91 15.60
C LEU A 214 6.32 6.85 15.69
N GLU A 215 7.35 6.96 14.85
CA GLU A 215 8.32 5.89 14.59
C GLU A 215 9.76 6.44 14.60
N GLN A 216 10.04 7.42 15.46
CA GLN A 216 11.28 8.21 15.43
C GLN A 216 12.57 7.37 15.38
N GLU A 217 12.73 6.40 16.29
CA GLU A 217 13.97 5.63 16.41
C GLU A 217 14.28 4.78 15.16
N VAL A 218 13.26 4.09 14.64
CA VAL A 218 13.41 3.27 13.42
C VAL A 218 13.59 4.14 12.19
N VAL A 219 12.89 5.27 12.11
CA VAL A 219 13.03 6.24 11.01
C VAL A 219 14.45 6.84 10.98
N ASP A 220 14.97 7.27 12.13
CA ASP A 220 16.34 7.79 12.25
C ASP A 220 17.38 6.75 11.87
N TRP A 221 17.15 5.48 12.20
CA TRP A 221 18.03 4.39 11.79
C TRP A 221 17.95 4.13 10.28
N MET A 222 16.75 3.97 9.71
CA MET A 222 16.57 3.72 8.27
C MET A 222 17.10 4.88 7.42
N ALA A 223 16.99 6.13 7.90
CA ALA A 223 17.50 7.32 7.22
C ALA A 223 19.04 7.39 7.13
N LYS A 224 19.77 6.56 7.90
CA LYS A 224 21.22 6.39 7.74
C LYS A 224 21.57 5.51 6.54
N ILE A 225 20.63 4.71 6.07
CA ILE A 225 20.80 3.74 4.98
C ILE A 225 20.24 4.31 3.67
N TRP A 226 19.07 4.94 3.73
CA TRP A 226 18.36 5.43 2.55
C TRP A 226 18.02 6.92 2.64
N ARG A 227 17.80 7.52 1.46
CA ARG A 227 17.18 8.86 1.36
C ARG A 227 15.69 8.73 1.68
N LEU A 228 15.39 8.65 2.97
CA LEU A 228 14.06 8.36 3.47
C LEU A 228 13.26 9.63 3.80
N ARG A 229 11.97 9.62 3.52
CA ARG A 229 11.00 10.64 3.96
C ARG A 229 9.73 9.98 4.49
N THR A 230 9.31 10.40 5.69
CA THR A 230 7.98 10.13 6.22
C THR A 230 6.98 11.07 5.55
N ILE A 231 5.97 10.51 4.88
CA ILE A 231 5.00 11.27 4.05
C ILE A 231 3.56 11.07 4.51
N GLY A 232 3.36 10.34 5.60
CA GLY A 232 2.06 9.95 6.10
C GLY A 232 1.48 10.89 7.18
N PRO A 233 0.27 10.58 7.66
CA PRO A 233 -0.60 9.55 7.10
C PRO A 233 -1.19 10.01 5.75
N THR A 234 -1.13 9.16 4.72
CA THR A 234 -1.71 9.46 3.41
C THR A 234 -3.19 9.09 3.40
N ILE A 235 -3.98 9.92 4.07
CA ILE A 235 -5.45 9.87 4.10
C ILE A 235 -6.02 11.20 3.56
N PRO A 236 -7.32 11.26 3.22
CA PRO A 236 -7.92 12.47 2.66
C PRO A 236 -7.66 13.70 3.53
N SER A 237 -7.29 14.80 2.87
CA SER A 237 -6.91 16.06 3.52
C SER A 237 -7.98 16.59 4.47
N MET A 238 -9.26 16.35 4.20
CA MET A 238 -10.36 16.74 5.08
C MET A 238 -10.23 16.18 6.51
N PHE A 239 -9.62 15.01 6.68
CA PHE A 239 -9.40 14.37 7.99
C PHE A 239 -8.10 14.78 8.68
N LEU A 240 -7.28 15.61 8.04
CA LEU A 240 -5.97 16.03 8.55
C LEU A 240 -5.87 17.55 8.66
N ASP A 241 -5.60 18.20 7.54
CA ASP A 241 -5.14 19.58 7.45
C ASP A 241 -6.08 20.47 6.64
N LYS A 242 -7.11 19.88 6.00
CA LYS A 242 -8.16 20.57 5.23
C LYS A 242 -7.60 21.51 4.15
N ARG A 243 -6.40 21.22 3.64
CA ARG A 243 -5.74 22.01 2.59
C ARG A 243 -6.29 21.73 1.19
N LEU A 244 -6.98 20.61 1.02
CA LEU A 244 -7.69 20.25 -0.21
C LEU A 244 -9.19 20.18 0.10
N GLU A 245 -9.95 21.20 -0.32
CA GLU A 245 -11.36 21.36 0.07
C GLU A 245 -12.26 20.22 -0.46
N ASP A 246 -11.96 19.72 -1.66
CA ASP A 246 -12.73 18.66 -2.33
C ASP A 246 -12.31 17.25 -1.92
N ASP A 247 -11.27 17.11 -1.11
CA ASP A 247 -10.68 15.83 -0.73
C ASP A 247 -11.32 15.24 0.54
N LYS A 248 -12.60 14.85 0.40
CA LYS A 248 -13.45 14.40 1.52
C LYS A 248 -13.57 12.89 1.64
N ASN A 249 -13.24 12.17 0.57
CA ASN A 249 -13.50 10.74 0.43
C ASN A 249 -12.20 10.00 0.05
N TYR A 250 -12.13 8.72 0.41
CA TYR A 250 -10.97 7.84 0.16
C TYR A 250 -10.78 7.45 -1.32
N GLY A 251 -11.58 8.01 -2.23
CA GLY A 251 -11.41 7.93 -3.69
C GLY A 251 -11.88 6.62 -4.31
N PHE A 252 -11.13 5.53 -4.10
CA PHE A 252 -11.43 4.23 -4.71
C PHE A 252 -11.94 3.23 -3.70
N SER A 253 -13.01 2.52 -4.08
CA SER A 253 -13.55 1.42 -3.30
C SER A 253 -13.74 0.21 -4.19
N ILE A 254 -13.10 -0.90 -3.83
CA ILE A 254 -13.31 -2.22 -4.46
C ILE A 254 -14.66 -2.80 -4.01
N PHE A 255 -15.07 -2.48 -2.78
CA PHE A 255 -16.35 -2.93 -2.21
C PHE A 255 -17.36 -1.79 -2.23
N LYS A 256 -18.64 -2.09 -2.47
CA LYS A 256 -19.69 -1.07 -2.37
C LYS A 256 -19.89 -0.67 -0.90
N PRO A 257 -19.62 0.58 -0.51
CA PRO A 257 -19.77 0.99 0.88
C PRO A 257 -21.25 1.14 1.23
N ASN A 258 -21.62 0.81 2.48
CA ASN A 258 -22.94 1.08 3.04
C ASN A 258 -22.87 2.23 4.05
N THR A 259 -22.22 3.34 3.65
CA THR A 259 -21.89 4.47 4.52
C THR A 259 -23.12 5.06 5.20
N ASP A 260 -24.20 5.27 4.45
CA ASP A 260 -25.40 5.94 4.97
C ASP A 260 -26.06 5.14 6.10
N ALA A 261 -26.20 3.83 5.94
CA ALA A 261 -26.80 2.98 6.97
C ALA A 261 -25.91 2.93 8.22
N CYS A 262 -24.60 2.75 8.04
CA CYS A 262 -23.64 2.73 9.15
C CYS A 262 -23.63 4.06 9.91
N MET A 263 -23.57 5.19 9.21
CA MET A 263 -23.51 6.51 9.83
C MET A 263 -24.84 6.88 10.50
N LYS A 264 -25.98 6.54 9.90
CA LYS A 264 -27.29 6.74 10.54
C LYS A 264 -27.37 5.99 11.86
N TRP A 265 -26.97 4.71 11.87
CA TRP A 265 -26.97 3.91 13.09
C TRP A 265 -25.99 4.43 14.15
N LEU A 266 -24.78 4.85 13.74
CA LEU A 266 -23.77 5.42 14.64
C LEU A 266 -24.21 6.75 15.27
N ASN A 267 -24.92 7.60 14.52
CA ASN A 267 -25.43 8.88 15.02
C ASN A 267 -26.45 8.72 16.15
N ASP A 268 -27.12 7.57 16.23
CA ASP A 268 -28.08 7.25 17.28
C ASP A 268 -27.41 6.69 18.56
N GLN A 269 -26.08 6.46 18.55
CA GLN A 269 -25.34 5.90 19.68
C GLN A 269 -24.67 7.00 20.55
N PRO A 270 -24.54 6.79 21.87
CA PRO A 270 -23.73 7.67 22.71
C PRO A 270 -22.26 7.77 22.25
N LYS A 271 -21.61 8.90 22.53
CA LYS A 271 -20.18 9.08 22.21
C LYS A 271 -19.32 8.09 22.98
N GLY A 272 -18.41 7.41 22.29
CA GLY A 272 -17.48 6.45 22.89
C GLY A 272 -18.13 5.15 23.39
N SER A 273 -19.34 4.81 22.94
CA SER A 273 -20.05 3.61 23.42
C SER A 273 -20.03 2.42 22.47
N VAL A 274 -19.54 2.59 21.24
CA VAL A 274 -19.60 1.57 20.18
C VAL A 274 -18.25 0.88 20.01
N VAL A 275 -18.27 -0.45 19.93
CA VAL A 275 -17.11 -1.26 19.52
C VAL A 275 -17.12 -1.42 18.01
N TYR A 276 -16.06 -0.96 17.33
CA TYR A 276 -15.85 -1.22 15.90
C TYR A 276 -14.96 -2.44 15.72
N VAL A 277 -15.38 -3.40 14.90
CA VAL A 277 -14.63 -4.63 14.62
C VAL A 277 -14.44 -4.79 13.12
N SER A 278 -13.19 -4.90 12.69
CA SER A 278 -12.81 -5.22 11.31
C SER A 278 -11.42 -5.86 11.29
N PHE A 279 -11.27 -6.89 10.46
CA PHE A 279 -10.00 -7.61 10.23
C PHE A 279 -9.40 -7.28 8.85
N GLY A 280 -9.89 -6.22 8.22
CA GLY A 280 -9.47 -5.81 6.87
C GLY A 280 -9.99 -6.73 5.77
N SER A 281 -9.43 -6.60 4.57
CA SER A 281 -9.91 -7.27 3.35
C SER A 281 -9.07 -8.48 2.92
N VAL A 282 -8.06 -8.85 3.71
CA VAL A 282 -7.10 -9.91 3.38
C VAL A 282 -7.14 -11.06 4.38
N ALA A 283 -7.29 -10.75 5.68
CA ALA A 283 -7.38 -11.78 6.70
C ALA A 283 -8.71 -12.54 6.57
N ALA A 284 -8.63 -13.87 6.61
CA ALA A 284 -9.77 -14.74 6.77
C ALA A 284 -9.78 -15.26 8.21
N LEU A 285 -10.91 -15.12 8.89
CA LEU A 285 -11.14 -15.73 10.20
C LEU A 285 -11.71 -17.13 9.98
N ASP A 286 -11.24 -18.10 10.77
CA ASP A 286 -11.88 -19.40 10.86
C ASP A 286 -13.21 -19.30 11.64
N VAL A 287 -14.00 -20.39 11.59
CA VAL A 287 -15.34 -20.42 12.18
C VAL A 287 -15.24 -20.28 13.69
N GLU A 288 -14.29 -20.97 14.32
CA GLU A 288 -14.07 -20.95 15.76
C GLU A 288 -13.72 -19.54 16.25
N GLN A 289 -12.82 -18.83 15.57
CA GLN A 289 -12.48 -17.43 15.87
C GLN A 289 -13.69 -16.51 15.70
N MET A 290 -14.47 -16.70 14.64
CA MET A 290 -15.68 -15.90 14.41
C MET A 290 -16.71 -16.12 15.52
N GLU A 291 -16.90 -17.37 15.98
CA GLU A 291 -17.77 -17.71 17.11
C GLU A 291 -17.29 -17.06 18.40
N GLU A 292 -16.01 -17.15 18.73
CA GLU A 292 -15.43 -16.53 19.93
C GLU A 292 -15.57 -15.00 19.93
N ILE A 293 -15.34 -14.36 18.78
CA ILE A 293 -15.56 -12.90 18.64
C ILE A 293 -17.04 -12.57 18.83
N ALA A 294 -17.96 -13.35 18.25
CA ALA A 294 -19.40 -13.15 18.40
C ALA A 294 -19.84 -13.30 19.87
N TRP A 295 -19.34 -14.30 20.58
CA TRP A 295 -19.57 -14.49 22.00
C TRP A 295 -19.03 -13.32 22.82
N GLY A 296 -17.79 -12.90 22.56
CA GLY A 296 -17.18 -11.75 23.22
C GLY A 296 -17.99 -10.46 23.03
N LEU A 297 -18.43 -10.18 21.80
CA LEU A 297 -19.28 -9.03 21.50
C LEU A 297 -20.63 -9.11 22.23
N ARG A 298 -21.28 -10.28 22.21
CA ARG A 298 -22.55 -10.50 22.92
C ARG A 298 -22.39 -10.31 24.43
N MET A 299 -21.35 -10.87 25.02
CA MET A 299 -21.09 -10.79 26.47
C MET A 299 -20.66 -9.40 26.93
N SER A 300 -20.05 -8.60 26.04
CA SER A 300 -19.66 -7.22 26.34
C SER A 300 -20.85 -6.32 26.71
N ASN A 301 -22.05 -6.69 26.26
CA ASN A 301 -23.27 -5.87 26.36
C ASN A 301 -23.07 -4.43 25.83
N LYS A 302 -22.17 -4.27 24.84
CA LYS A 302 -21.93 -3.02 24.12
C LYS A 302 -22.58 -3.09 22.74
N CYS A 303 -23.03 -1.94 22.26
CA CYS A 303 -23.35 -1.78 20.85
C CYS A 303 -22.07 -1.97 20.03
N PHE A 304 -22.16 -2.69 18.92
CA PHE A 304 -21.00 -2.93 18.05
C PHE A 304 -21.35 -2.78 16.58
N LEU A 305 -20.35 -2.38 15.80
CA LEU A 305 -20.37 -2.37 14.35
C LEU A 305 -19.28 -3.33 13.86
N TRP A 306 -19.69 -4.50 13.37
CA TRP A 306 -18.77 -5.54 12.90
C TRP A 306 -18.83 -5.68 11.38
N VAL A 307 -17.70 -5.46 10.71
CA VAL A 307 -17.54 -5.64 9.26
C VAL A 307 -17.14 -7.08 8.97
N LEU A 308 -17.96 -7.77 8.17
CA LEU A 308 -17.81 -9.19 7.82
C LEU A 308 -17.84 -9.40 6.31
N PHE A 309 -17.15 -10.44 5.84
CA PHE A 309 -17.39 -11.00 4.51
C PHE A 309 -18.50 -12.04 4.59
N LEU A 310 -19.53 -11.91 3.74
CA LEU A 310 -20.65 -12.85 3.70
C LEU A 310 -20.30 -14.17 2.99
N HIS A 311 -19.13 -14.25 2.34
CA HIS A 311 -18.61 -15.46 1.72
C HIS A 311 -17.11 -15.59 2.01
N PRO A 312 -16.62 -16.74 2.49
CA PRO A 312 -15.20 -17.00 2.55
C PRO A 312 -14.64 -17.03 1.12
N VAL A 313 -13.49 -16.38 0.92
CA VAL A 313 -12.72 -16.41 -0.34
C VAL A 313 -12.01 -17.74 -0.46
#